data_AF-A0A954ST86-F1
#
_entry.id   AF-A0A954ST86-F1
#
_cell.length_a   1.000
_cell.length_b   1.000
_cell.length_c   1.000
_cell.angle_alpha   90.00
_cell.angle_beta   90.00
_cell.angle_gamma   90.00
#
_symmetry.space_group_name_H-M   'P 1'
#
loop_
_entity.id
_entity.type
_entity.pdbx_description
1 polymer ?
#
loop_
_entity_poly.entity_id
_entity_poly.type
_entity_poly.pdbx_seq_one_letter_code
_entity_poly.pdbx_strand_id
1 'polypeptide(L)'
;KLPGLPPHATSIAGRIETCRQLREAGIRTIVTVSPLLPIAEPERFFEGLAEVADGVIIDHYIEGDGSSDGSRTARTKLPQIIAAIEPRGVGLDYRDEIVEVARRYFPGGVGVSASGFAGEFS
;
A
#
# COMPACT_ATOMS: atom_id res chain seq x y z
N LYS A 1 -12.70 -10.86 2.54
CA LYS A 1 -13.59 -9.67 2.39
C LYS A 1 -13.83 -9.10 3.77
N LEU A 2 -13.71 -7.79 3.94
CA LEU A 2 -14.01 -7.14 5.21
C LEU A 2 -15.53 -7.02 5.40
N PRO A 3 -16.11 -7.47 6.52
CA PRO A 3 -17.52 -7.29 6.80
C PRO A 3 -17.91 -5.81 6.74
N GLY A 4 -19.00 -5.48 6.04
CA GLY A 4 -19.52 -4.11 5.96
C GLY A 4 -18.82 -3.20 4.94
N LEU A 5 -17.85 -3.70 4.17
CA LEU A 5 -17.25 -2.96 3.05
C LEU A 5 -17.65 -3.58 1.70
N PRO A 6 -17.78 -2.75 0.64
CA PRO A 6 -18.06 -3.25 -0.69
C PRO A 6 -16.95 -4.20 -1.17
N PRO A 7 -17.28 -5.19 -2.03
CA PRO A 7 -16.26 -6.02 -2.63
C PRO A 7 -15.29 -5.16 -3.44
N HIS A 8 -14.03 -5.59 -3.55
CA HIS A 8 -13.08 -4.95 -4.44
C HIS A 8 -13.60 -5.00 -5.89
N ALA A 9 -13.50 -3.87 -6.59
CA ALA A 9 -13.92 -3.77 -7.99
C ALA A 9 -13.12 -4.69 -8.93
N THR A 10 -11.87 -5.01 -8.57
CA THR A 10 -11.00 -5.91 -9.32
C THR A 10 -10.15 -6.77 -8.39
N SER A 11 -9.78 -7.97 -8.85
CA SER A 11 -8.93 -8.93 -8.14
C SER A 11 -7.49 -8.44 -8.02
N ILE A 12 -6.73 -8.96 -7.06
CA ILE A 12 -5.30 -8.65 -6.92
C ILE A 12 -4.54 -9.11 -8.17
N ALA A 13 -4.83 -10.32 -8.66
CA ALA A 13 -4.22 -10.86 -9.87
C ALA A 13 -4.46 -9.96 -11.10
N GLY A 14 -5.68 -9.42 -11.26
CA GLY A 14 -5.99 -8.50 -12.34
C GLY A 14 -5.18 -7.21 -12.26
N ARG A 15 -4.97 -6.65 -11.06
CA ARG A 15 -4.12 -5.46 -10.86
C ARG A 15 -2.66 -5.72 -11.22
N ILE A 16 -2.11 -6.85 -10.76
CA ILE A 16 -0.73 -7.26 -11.04
C ILE A 16 -0.53 -7.44 -12.54
N GLU A 17 -1.46 -8.10 -13.21
CA GLU A 17 -1.42 -8.30 -14.66
C GLU A 17 -1.49 -6.97 -15.43
N THR A 18 -2.31 -6.02 -14.99
CA THR A 18 -2.31 -4.66 -15.56
C THR A 18 -0.96 -3.96 -15.37
N CYS A 19 -0.32 -4.10 -14.20
CA CYS A 19 1.01 -3.51 -13.98
C CYS A 19 2.05 -4.08 -14.95
N ARG A 20 2.05 -5.40 -15.16
CA ARG A 20 2.91 -6.08 -16.14
C ARG A 20 2.71 -5.50 -17.54
N GLN A 21 1.46 -5.39 -17.98
CA GLN A 21 1.12 -4.85 -19.31
C GLN A 21 1.58 -3.40 -19.50
N LEU A 22 1.43 -2.55 -18.48
CA LEU A 22 1.89 -1.16 -18.52
C LEU A 22 3.42 -1.09 -18.64
N ARG A 23 4.14 -1.89 -17.85
CA ARG A 23 5.60 -1.94 -17.86
C ARG A 23 6.14 -2.46 -19.19
N GLU A 24 5.54 -3.51 -19.75
CA GLU A 24 5.90 -4.04 -21.08
C GLU A 24 5.64 -3.04 -22.22
N ALA A 25 4.67 -2.14 -22.04
CA ALA A 25 4.43 -1.03 -22.95
C ALA A 25 5.40 0.16 -22.76
N GLY A 26 6.36 0.05 -21.84
CA GLY A 26 7.33 1.12 -21.53
C GLY A 26 6.77 2.24 -20.66
N ILE A 27 5.63 2.04 -20.01
CA ILE A 27 5.00 3.02 -19.11
C ILE A 27 5.55 2.80 -17.70
N ARG A 28 6.14 3.86 -17.12
CA ARG A 28 6.57 3.84 -15.72
C ARG A 28 5.37 3.52 -14.81
N THR A 29 5.48 2.42 -14.08
CA THR A 29 4.39 1.83 -13.31
C THR A 29 4.73 1.83 -11.82
N ILE A 30 3.96 2.56 -11.03
CA ILE A 30 4.13 2.67 -9.56
C ILE A 30 2.90 2.10 -8.87
N VAL A 31 3.10 1.19 -7.91
CA VAL A 31 2.00 0.55 -7.18
C VAL A 31 1.80 1.21 -5.82
N THR A 32 0.58 1.62 -5.51
CA THR A 32 0.22 2.15 -4.19
C THR A 32 -0.22 1.02 -3.26
N VAL A 33 0.43 0.88 -2.10
CA VAL A 33 0.14 -0.14 -1.09
C VAL A 33 -0.27 0.54 0.20
N SER A 34 -1.44 0.17 0.73
CA SER A 34 -1.84 0.60 2.08
C SER A 34 -1.88 -0.61 3.02
N PRO A 35 -0.93 -0.73 3.97
CA PRO A 35 -0.80 -1.90 4.84
C PRO A 35 -1.80 -1.84 6.01
N LEU A 36 -3.10 -1.77 5.69
CA LEU A 36 -4.19 -1.72 6.67
C LEU A 36 -4.64 -3.10 7.13
N LEU A 37 -4.19 -4.16 6.47
CA LEU A 37 -4.50 -5.55 6.78
C LEU A 37 -3.21 -6.36 6.73
N PRO A 38 -3.16 -7.55 7.35
CA PRO A 38 -1.98 -8.38 7.33
C PRO A 38 -1.57 -8.70 5.89
N ILE A 39 -0.35 -8.32 5.55
CA ILE A 39 0.36 -8.88 4.40
C ILE A 39 1.05 -10.15 4.91
N ALA A 40 0.43 -11.31 4.66
CA ALA A 40 0.85 -12.59 5.25
C ALA A 40 2.30 -12.99 4.90
N GLU A 41 2.73 -12.72 3.67
CA GLU A 41 4.08 -12.99 3.16
C GLU A 41 4.65 -11.70 2.54
N PRO A 42 5.11 -10.72 3.34
CA PRO A 42 5.46 -9.40 2.83
C PRO A 42 6.66 -9.45 1.88
N GLU A 43 7.68 -10.25 2.19
CA GLU A 43 8.85 -10.48 1.34
C GLU A 43 8.43 -10.96 -0.07
N ARG A 44 7.65 -12.04 -0.13
CA ARG A 44 7.14 -12.61 -1.39
C ARG A 44 6.20 -11.66 -2.12
N PHE A 45 5.42 -10.87 -1.39
CA PHE A 45 4.53 -9.88 -1.97
C PHE A 45 5.32 -8.80 -2.72
N PHE A 46 6.36 -8.23 -2.10
CA PHE A 46 7.18 -7.20 -2.76
C PHE A 46 8.11 -7.76 -3.82
N GLU A 47 8.63 -8.98 -3.65
CA GLU A 47 9.35 -9.70 -4.72
C GLU A 47 8.49 -9.81 -5.98
N GLY A 48 7.25 -10.27 -5.84
CA GLY A 48 6.32 -10.38 -6.98
C GLY A 48 5.94 -9.03 -7.60
N LEU A 49 5.87 -7.95 -6.79
CA LEU A 49 5.63 -6.61 -7.31
C LEU A 49 6.82 -6.06 -8.09
N ALA A 50 8.06 -6.36 -7.68
CA ALA A 50 9.27 -5.88 -8.35
C ALA A 50 9.42 -6.41 -9.79
N GLU A 51 8.81 -7.57 -10.07
CA GLU A 51 8.72 -8.12 -11.42
C GLU A 51 7.81 -7.29 -12.35
N VAL A 52 6.82 -6.58 -11.80
CA VAL A 52 5.75 -5.94 -12.60
C VAL A 52 5.62 -4.42 -12.40
N ALA A 53 6.42 -3.82 -11.52
CA ALA A 53 6.39 -2.38 -11.23
C ALA A 53 7.80 -1.80 -11.11
N ASP A 54 7.92 -0.49 -11.32
CA ASP A 54 9.17 0.25 -11.21
C ASP A 54 9.37 0.87 -9.82
N GLY A 55 8.34 0.82 -8.97
CA GLY A 55 8.37 1.36 -7.63
C GLY A 55 7.06 1.17 -6.89
N VAL A 56 7.07 1.51 -5.61
CA VAL A 56 5.89 1.48 -4.75
C VAL A 56 5.74 2.78 -3.97
N ILE A 57 4.50 3.16 -3.69
CA ILE A 57 4.18 4.19 -2.71
C ILE A 57 3.42 3.51 -1.58
N ILE A 58 3.97 3.60 -0.37
CA ILE A 58 3.33 3.03 0.82
C ILE A 58 2.64 4.16 1.57
N ASP A 59 1.33 4.02 1.75
CA ASP A 59 0.49 5.07 2.33
C ASP A 59 -0.46 4.52 3.41
N HIS A 60 -0.72 5.34 4.42
CA HIS A 60 -1.64 5.02 5.50
C HIS A 60 -2.69 6.13 5.62
N TYR A 61 -3.92 5.79 6.02
CA TYR A 61 -5.01 6.78 6.10
C TYR A 61 -4.74 7.94 7.08
N ILE A 62 -3.81 7.75 8.03
CA ILE A 62 -3.36 8.82 8.95
C ILE A 62 -2.78 10.00 8.16
N GLU A 63 -2.12 9.73 7.05
CA GLU A 63 -1.48 10.73 6.20
C GLU A 63 -2.20 10.86 4.83
N GLY A 64 -3.02 9.88 4.46
CA GLY A 64 -3.65 9.76 3.15
C GLY A 64 -5.13 10.11 3.07
N ASP A 65 -5.83 10.37 4.19
CA ASP A 65 -7.28 10.65 4.15
C ASP A 65 -7.66 12.11 3.82
N GLY A 66 -6.65 12.96 3.59
CA GLY A 66 -6.79 14.38 3.28
C GLY A 66 -7.04 15.27 4.49
N SER A 67 -6.86 14.77 5.71
CA SER A 67 -6.65 15.57 6.93
C SER A 67 -5.17 15.55 7.33
N SER A 68 -4.78 16.42 8.26
CA SER A 68 -3.39 16.47 8.75
C SER A 68 -3.03 15.32 9.69
N ASP A 69 -4.02 14.59 10.21
CA ASP A 69 -3.88 13.67 11.35
C ASP A 69 -4.69 12.38 11.23
N GLY A 70 -5.32 12.11 10.09
CA GLY A 70 -6.19 10.95 9.89
C GLY A 70 -7.59 11.10 10.49
N SER A 71 -7.96 12.29 10.97
CA SER A 71 -9.22 12.50 11.70
C SER A 71 -10.48 12.26 10.86
N ARG A 72 -10.41 12.28 9.52
CA ARG A 72 -11.57 11.97 8.67
C ARG A 72 -11.88 10.48 8.74
N THR A 73 -10.86 9.64 8.59
CA THR A 73 -10.99 8.18 8.70
C THR A 73 -11.26 7.73 10.12
N ALA A 74 -10.66 8.40 11.11
CA ALA A 74 -10.86 8.12 12.52
C ALA A 74 -12.34 8.24 12.96
N ARG A 75 -13.14 9.08 12.30
CA ARG A 75 -14.59 9.25 12.57
C ARG A 75 -15.46 8.16 11.93
N THR A 76 -14.88 7.29 11.10
CA THR A 76 -15.59 6.18 10.46
C THR A 76 -15.50 4.90 11.30
N LYS A 77 -16.12 3.81 10.83
CA LYS A 77 -15.97 2.47 11.42
C LYS A 77 -14.70 1.73 10.96
N LEU A 78 -13.93 2.31 10.04
CA LEU A 78 -12.82 1.63 9.38
C LEU A 78 -11.69 1.26 10.36
N PRO A 79 -11.22 2.16 11.26
CA PRO A 79 -10.18 1.79 12.23
C PRO A 79 -10.59 0.63 13.13
N GLN A 80 -11.85 0.57 13.56
CA GLN A 80 -12.36 -0.53 14.40
C GLN A 80 -12.41 -1.85 13.63
N ILE A 81 -12.80 -1.83 12.34
CA ILE A 81 -12.81 -3.02 11.48
C ILE A 81 -11.39 -3.53 11.24
N ILE A 82 -10.44 -2.63 10.98
CA ILE A 82 -9.03 -2.96 10.80
C ILE A 82 -8.46 -3.57 12.08
N ALA A 83 -8.62 -2.88 13.21
CA ALA A 83 -8.07 -3.32 14.50
C ALA A 83 -8.61 -4.68 14.96
N ALA A 84 -9.84 -5.05 14.55
CA ALA A 84 -10.40 -6.37 14.84
C ALA A 84 -9.71 -7.52 14.09
N ILE A 85 -8.92 -7.23 13.06
CA ILE A 85 -8.21 -8.21 12.22
C ILE A 85 -6.70 -8.09 12.41
N GLU A 86 -6.18 -6.87 12.38
CA GLU A 86 -4.78 -6.52 12.57
C GLU A 86 -4.70 -5.24 13.40
N PRO A 87 -4.54 -5.37 14.73
CA PRO A 87 -4.43 -4.24 15.63
C PRO A 87 -3.31 -3.26 15.27
N ARG A 88 -2.23 -3.71 14.61
CA ARG A 88 -1.14 -2.82 14.20
C ARG A 88 -1.46 -2.04 12.92
N GLY A 89 -2.47 -2.47 12.16
CA GLY A 89 -2.90 -1.84 10.90
C GLY A 89 -3.60 -0.49 11.07
N VAL A 90 -3.79 -0.02 12.31
CA VAL A 90 -4.23 1.35 12.59
C VAL A 90 -3.08 2.29 12.97
N GLY A 91 -1.86 1.78 13.10
CA GLY A 91 -0.67 2.53 13.46
C GLY A 91 0.30 2.69 12.29
N LEU A 92 1.18 3.69 12.39
CA LEU A 92 2.24 3.91 11.42
C LEU A 92 3.43 2.96 11.62
N ASP A 93 3.55 2.34 12.79
CA ASP A 93 4.58 1.35 13.09
C ASP A 93 4.54 0.16 12.12
N TYR A 94 3.34 -0.39 11.87
CA TYR A 94 3.20 -1.45 10.87
C TYR A 94 3.46 -0.96 9.44
N ARG A 95 3.07 0.27 9.13
CA ARG A 95 3.42 0.89 7.83
C ARG A 95 4.93 0.97 7.66
N ASP A 96 5.64 1.42 8.68
CA ASP A 96 7.09 1.62 8.66
C ASP A 96 7.82 0.27 8.53
N GLU A 97 7.35 -0.79 9.22
CA GLU A 97 7.83 -2.16 9.00
C GLU A 97 7.70 -2.59 7.53
N ILE A 98 6.55 -2.31 6.91
CA ILE A 98 6.30 -2.63 5.50
C ILE A 98 7.16 -1.80 4.53
N VAL A 99 7.47 -0.54 4.88
CA VAL A 99 8.43 0.29 4.13
C VAL A 99 9.81 -0.35 4.12
N GLU A 100 10.29 -0.82 5.28
CA GLU A 100 11.59 -1.48 5.38
C GLU A 100 11.67 -2.80 4.62
N VAL A 101 10.56 -3.54 4.49
CA VAL A 101 10.52 -4.72 3.61
C VAL A 101 10.59 -4.29 2.15
N ALA A 102 9.75 -3.33 1.73
CA ALA A 102 9.68 -2.89 0.34
C ALA A 102 11.02 -2.36 -0.19
N ARG A 103 11.78 -1.64 0.65
CA ARG A 103 13.10 -1.07 0.28
C ARG A 103 14.12 -2.13 -0.15
N ARG A 104 13.98 -3.37 0.31
CA ARG A 104 14.88 -4.47 -0.08
C ARG A 104 14.64 -4.94 -1.52
N TYR A 105 13.43 -4.74 -2.04
CA TYR A 105 13.02 -5.16 -3.39
C TYR A 105 12.98 -3.99 -4.38
N PHE A 106 12.82 -2.77 -3.89
CA PHE A 106 12.78 -1.55 -4.69
C PHE A 106 13.85 -0.55 -4.25
N PRO A 107 15.16 -0.82 -4.49
CA PRO A 107 16.22 0.10 -4.08
C PRO A 107 16.08 1.47 -4.78
N GLY A 108 15.85 2.54 -4.02
CA GLY A 108 15.58 3.89 -4.57
C GLY A 108 14.17 4.05 -5.18
N GLY A 109 13.31 3.05 -5.02
CA GLY A 109 11.98 2.96 -5.64
C GLY A 109 10.82 2.98 -4.65
N VAL A 110 11.06 3.32 -3.38
CA VAL A 110 10.02 3.38 -2.34
C VAL A 110 9.70 4.81 -1.97
N GLY A 111 8.47 5.23 -2.26
CA GLY A 111 7.89 6.49 -1.79
C GLY A 111 7.00 6.25 -0.56
N VAL A 112 6.91 7.25 0.32
CA VAL A 112 6.08 7.18 1.53
C VAL A 112 5.09 8.34 1.55
N SER A 113 3.79 8.01 1.60
CA SER A 113 2.67 8.96 1.70
C SER A 113 2.84 10.18 0.77
N ALA A 114 2.57 11.40 1.26
CA ALA A 114 2.55 12.61 0.44
C ALA A 114 3.86 12.85 -0.32
N SER A 115 5.02 12.61 0.31
CA SER A 115 6.33 12.69 -0.33
C SER A 115 6.47 11.71 -1.50
N GLY A 116 6.02 10.46 -1.32
CA GLY A 116 6.02 9.46 -2.39
C GLY A 116 5.16 9.89 -3.58
N PHE A 117 3.97 10.45 -3.33
CA PHE A 117 3.12 11.01 -4.39
C PHE A 117 3.72 12.26 -5.05
N ALA A 118 4.57 13.02 -4.34
CA ALA A 118 5.32 14.14 -4.89
C ALA A 118 6.56 13.72 -5.70
N GLY A 119 6.86 12.42 -5.76
CA GLY A 119 7.97 11.87 -6.53
C GLY A 119 9.28 11.70 -5.74
N GLU A 120 9.22 11.81 -4.42
CA GLU A 120 10.37 11.53 -3.54
C GLU A 120 10.43 10.02 -3.23
N PHE A 121 11.45 9.36 -3.76
CA PHE A 121 11.70 7.93 -3.55
C PHE A 121 13.04 7.71 -2.86
N SER A 122 13.11 6.67 -2.03
CA SER A 122 14.29 6.24 -1.27
C SER A 122 14.49 4.73 -1.36
#